data_AF-A0A0B6ZGY5-F1
#
_entry.id   AF-A0A0B6ZGY5-F1
#
_cell.length_a   1.000
_cell.length_b   1.000
_cell.length_c   1.000
_cell.angle_alpha   90.00
_cell.angle_beta   90.00
_cell.angle_gamma   90.00
#
_symmetry.space_group_name_H-M   'P 1'
#
loop_
_entity.id
_entity.type
_entity.pdbx_description
1 polymer ?
#
loop_
_entity_poly.entity_id
_entity_poly.type
_entity_poly.pdbx_seq_one_letter_code
_entity_poly.pdbx_strand_id
1 'polypeptide(L)' 'LIHRQELVPFSIGRRLCPGESMARMELFLFLSAMFQRFRFETQDKTGVLPTLKEIYGATVVPQPFKV' A
#
# COMPACT_ATOMS: atom_id res chain seq x y z
N LEU A 1 6.93 15.90 -9.74
CA LEU A 1 5.73 15.04 -9.90
C LEU A 1 6.14 13.87 -10.76
N ILE A 2 5.92 12.64 -10.31
CA ILE A 2 6.33 11.43 -11.04
C ILE A 2 5.40 11.25 -12.25
N HIS A 3 5.95 11.11 -13.45
CA HIS A 3 5.15 10.85 -14.65
C HIS A 3 4.59 9.43 -14.62
N ARG A 4 3.39 9.21 -15.19
CA ARG A 4 2.74 7.87 -15.16
C ARG A 4 3.62 6.76 -15.77
N GLN A 5 4.47 7.12 -16.73
CA GLN A 5 5.42 6.19 -17.36
C GLN A 5 6.59 5.80 -16.44
N GLU A 6 6.85 6.56 -15.39
CA GLU A 6 7.90 6.29 -14.38
C GLU A 6 7.39 5.41 -13.22
N LEU A 7 6.08 5.11 -13.17
CA LEU A 7 5.48 4.23 -12.16
C LEU A 7 5.62 2.75 -12.59
N VAL A 8 6.67 2.09 -12.11
CA VAL A 8 7.00 0.68 -12.42
C VAL A 8 6.98 -0.27 -11.20
N PRO A 9 5.93 -0.27 -10.35
CA PRO A 9 5.88 -1.12 -9.14
C PRO A 9 5.85 -2.64 -9.46
N PHE A 10 5.49 -3.00 -10.69
CA PHE A 10 5.43 -4.38 -11.19
C PHE A 10 6.57 -4.71 -12.16
N SER A 11 7.66 -3.93 -12.13
CA SER A 11 8.79 -4.02 -13.07
C SER A 11 8.37 -3.70 -14.52
N ILE A 12 9.25 -3.99 -15.49
CA ILE A 12 9.05 -3.75 -16.92
C ILE A 12 9.76 -4.83 -17.76
N GLY A 13 9.27 -5.10 -18.98
CA GLY A 13 9.90 -6.00 -19.94
C GLY A 13 9.62 -7.49 -19.69
N ARG A 14 10.54 -8.39 -20.11
CA ARG A 14 10.33 -9.86 -20.12
C ARG A 14 10.08 -10.49 -18.74
N ARG A 15 10.39 -9.78 -17.65
CA ARG A 15 10.21 -10.23 -16.26
C ARG A 15 9.21 -9.35 -15.51
N LEU A 16 8.31 -8.67 -16.22
CA LEU A 16 7.18 -7.96 -15.60
C LEU A 16 6.38 -8.93 -14.72
N CYS A 17 5.82 -8.43 -13.62
CA CYS A 17 5.10 -9.26 -12.66
C CYS A 17 3.90 -9.95 -13.35
N PRO A 18 3.88 -11.29 -13.47
CA PRO A 18 2.76 -11.99 -14.11
C PRO A 18 1.45 -11.82 -13.33
N GLY A 19 1.53 -11.43 -12.05
CA GLY A 19 0.38 -11.18 -11.18
C GLY A 19 -0.13 -9.74 -11.18
N GLU A 20 0.36 -8.84 -12.05
CA GLU A 20 -0.01 -7.41 -12.02
C GLU A 20 -1.53 -7.19 -12.10
N SER A 21 -2.22 -7.86 -13.02
CA SER A 21 -3.67 -7.70 -13.20
C SER A 21 -4.45 -8.14 -11.95
N MET A 22 -4.06 -9.27 -11.37
CA MET A 22 -4.64 -9.80 -10.14
C MET A 22 -4.40 -8.86 -8.96
N ALA A 23 -3.15 -8.42 -8.75
CA ALA A 23 -2.78 -7.52 -7.67
C ALA A 23 -3.54 -6.17 -7.76
N ARG A 24 -3.71 -5.62 -8.96
CA ARG A 24 -4.49 -4.37 -9.16
C ARG A 24 -5.97 -4.56 -8.79
N MET A 25 -6.56 -5.68 -9.19
CA MET A 25 -7.95 -6.00 -8.87
C MET A 25 -8.13 -6.23 -7.36
N GLU A 26 -7.26 -6.99 -6.73
CA GLU A 26 -7.28 -7.22 -5.28
C GLU A 26 -7.13 -5.90 -4.52
N LEU A 27 -6.11 -5.09 -4.83
CA LEU A 27 -5.92 -3.78 -4.19
C LEU A 27 -7.17 -2.90 -4.31
N PHE A 28 -7.77 -2.83 -5.49
CA PHE A 28 -8.99 -2.05 -5.68
C PHE A 28 -10.15 -2.58 -4.84
N LEU A 29 -10.44 -3.88 -4.91
CA LEU A 29 -11.58 -4.48 -4.22
C LEU A 29 -11.42 -4.43 -2.70
N PHE A 30 -10.26 -4.77 -2.16
CA PHE A 30 -10.02 -4.76 -0.72
C PHE A 30 -10.04 -3.34 -0.16
N LEU A 31 -9.30 -2.40 -0.77
CA LEU A 31 -9.24 -1.02 -0.25
C LEU A 31 -10.60 -0.32 -0.35
N SER A 32 -11.29 -0.46 -1.49
CA SER A 32 -12.61 0.16 -1.65
C SER A 32 -13.64 -0.43 -0.68
N ALA A 33 -13.70 -1.76 -0.54
CA ALA A 33 -14.61 -2.40 0.41
C ALA A 33 -14.31 -2.00 1.86
N MET A 34 -13.04 -1.87 2.21
CA MET A 34 -12.62 -1.42 3.53
C MET A 34 -13.05 0.03 3.79
N PHE A 35 -12.75 0.97 2.87
CA PHE A 35 -13.12 2.38 3.05
C PHE A 35 -14.62 2.66 2.95
N GLN A 36 -15.38 1.80 2.26
CA GLN A 36 -16.84 1.90 2.24
C GLN A 36 -17.50 1.49 3.56
N ARG A 37 -16.86 0.60 4.34
CA ARG A 37 -17.45 -0.02 5.54
C ARG A 37 -16.84 0.43 6.85
N PHE A 38 -15.58 0.86 6.84
CA PHE A 38 -14.83 1.18 8.04
C PHE A 38 -14.26 2.59 7.97
N ARG A 39 -14.19 3.23 9.13
CA ARG A 39 -13.41 4.45 9.34
C ARG A 39 -12.10 4.08 10.03
N PHE A 40 -10.99 4.40 9.39
CA PHE A 40 -9.66 4.18 9.93
C PHE A 40 -9.29 5.39 10.80
N GLU A 41 -9.05 5.15 12.08
CA GLU A 41 -8.60 6.15 13.04
C GLU A 41 -7.29 5.67 13.68
N THR A 42 -6.64 6.52 14.46
CA THR A 42 -5.51 6.10 15.29
C THR A 42 -6.06 5.61 16.63
N GLN A 43 -5.54 4.49 17.13
CA GLN A 43 -5.80 4.05 18.51
C GLN A 43 -5.36 5.10 19.57
N ASP A 44 -4.45 6.01 19.21
CA ASP A 44 -3.98 7.04 20.12
C ASP A 44 -5.01 8.17 20.24
N LYS A 45 -5.66 8.25 21.40
CA LYS A 45 -6.66 9.28 21.72
C LYS A 45 -6.10 10.71 21.70
N THR A 46 -4.78 10.87 21.72
CA THR A 46 -4.12 12.18 21.59
C THR A 46 -3.99 12.65 20.13
N GLY A 47 -4.34 11.80 19.16
CA GLY A 47 -4.31 12.13 17.73
C GLY A 47 -2.92 11.99 17.10
N VAL A 48 -1.96 11.40 17.80
CA VAL A 48 -0.62 11.13 17.25
C VAL A 48 -0.71 10.05 16.17
N LEU A 49 -0.14 10.34 15.00
CA LEU A 49 -0.11 9.42 13.88
C LEU A 49 1.05 8.42 14.01
N PRO A 50 0.89 7.19 13.48
CA PRO A 50 1.98 6.24 13.34
C PRO A 50 3.16 6.85 12.57
N THR A 51 4.38 6.39 12.88
CA THR A 51 5.56 6.82 12.13
C THR A 51 5.52 6.28 10.70
N LEU A 52 5.96 7.11 9.75
CA LEU A 52 6.12 6.73 8.34
C LEU A 52 7.49 6.10 8.06
N LYS A 53 8.26 5.76 9.11
CA LYS A 53 9.52 5.05 8.95
C LYS A 53 9.26 3.63 8.45
N GLU A 54 10.09 3.21 7.52
CA GLU A 54 9.98 1.92 6.84
C GLU A 54 10.99 0.92 7.40
N ILE A 55 10.67 -0.37 7.24
CA ILE A 55 11.57 -1.48 7.50
C ILE A 55 11.92 -2.10 6.14
N TYR A 56 13.21 -2.17 5.83
CA TYR A 56 13.74 -2.72 4.58
C TYR A 56 14.02 -4.22 4.73
N GLY A 57 13.44 -5.03 3.85
CA GLY A 57 13.71 -6.46 3.74
C GLY A 57 13.52 -6.93 2.29
N ALA A 58 12.92 -8.11 2.09
CA ALA A 58 12.52 -8.56 0.74
C ALA A 58 11.49 -7.61 0.09
N THR A 59 10.71 -6.92 0.90
CA THR A 59 9.83 -5.80 0.54
C THR A 59 10.03 -4.65 1.52
N VAL A 60 9.46 -3.48 1.22
CA VAL A 60 9.45 -2.33 2.13
C VAL A 60 8.11 -2.32 2.85
N VAL A 61 8.15 -2.38 4.19
CA VAL A 61 6.94 -2.45 5.03
C VAL A 61 6.95 -1.34 6.09
N PRO A 62 5.79 -0.86 6.55
CA PRO A 62 5.73 0.09 7.66
C PRO A 62 6.18 -0.56 8.98
N GLN A 63 6.60 0.25 9.94
CA GLN A 63 6.75 -0.23 11.32
C GLN A 63 5.40 -0.70 11.89
N PRO A 64 5.36 -1.72 12.77
CA PRO A 64 4.12 -2.21 13.35
C PRO A 64 3.31 -1.09 14.02
N PHE A 65 2.07 -0.91 13.58
CA PHE A 65 1.12 0.02 14.15
C PHE A 65 -0.24 -0.65 14.31
N LYS A 66 -1.10 -0.05 15.13
CA LYS A 66 -2.52 -0.44 15.24
C LYS A 66 -3.36 0.71 14.73
N VAL A 67 -4.36 0.35 13.92
CA VAL A 67 -5.48 1.21 13.54
C VAL A 67 -6.43 1.25 14.73
#